data_AF-X1QXL3-F1
#
_entry.id   AF-X1QXL3-F1
#
_cell.length_a   1.000
_cell.length_b   1.000
_cell.length_c   1.000
_cell.angle_alpha   90.00
_cell.angle_beta   90.00
_cell.angle_gamma   90.00
#
_symmetry.space_group_name_H-M   'P 1'
#
loop_
_entity.id
_entity.type
_entity.pdbx_description
1 polymer ?
#
loop_
_entity_poly.entity_id
_entity_poly.type
_entity_poly.pdbx_seq_one_letter_code
_entity_poly.pdbx_strand_id
1 'polypeptide(L)' 'MKVVQKYKQNAERFSGITSAVSWESCKKRLRLYFKNIGQIKARLFAGEIIDIPFVTLQKDRRVRYIK' A
#
# COMPACT_ATOMS: atom_id res chain seq x y z
N MET A 1 3.47 10.58 -0.86
CA MET A 1 2.29 9.73 -1.09
C MET A 1 2.00 8.95 0.19
N LYS A 2 0.78 9.08 0.73
CA LYS A 2 0.29 8.17 1.77
C LYS A 2 -0.38 6.96 1.11
N VAL A 3 -0.09 5.78 1.63
CA VAL A 3 -0.66 4.51 1.19
C VAL A 3 -1.42 3.93 2.37
N VAL A 4 -2.66 3.51 2.12
CA VAL A 4 -3.45 2.76 3.08
C VAL A 4 -3.09 1.29 2.93
N GLN A 5 -2.67 0.68 4.03
CA GLN A 5 -2.44 -0.75 4.16
C GLN A 5 -3.63 -1.35 4.90
N LYS A 6 -4.31 -2.31 4.26
CA LYS A 6 -5.36 -3.11 4.88
C LYS A 6 -4.84 -4.53 5.03
N TYR A 7 -4.75 -5.02 6.25
CA TYR A 7 -4.29 -6.38 6.52
C TYR A 7 -5.41 -7.37 6.25
N LYS A 8 -5.10 -8.43 5.50
CA LYS A 8 -6.04 -9.50 5.16
C LYS A 8 -6.40 -10.32 6.40
N GLN A 9 -7.59 -10.89 6.40
CA GLN A 9 -8.12 -11.66 7.54
C GLN A 9 -7.22 -12.84 7.92
N ASN A 10 -6.50 -13.41 6.94
CA ASN A 10 -5.60 -14.55 7.13
C ASN A 10 -4.18 -14.14 7.57
N ALA A 11 -3.93 -12.87 7.90
CA ALA A 11 -2.61 -12.40 8.35
C ALA A 11 -2.33 -12.70 9.84
N GLU A 12 -2.95 -13.74 10.39
CA GLU A 12 -2.90 -14.32 11.75
C GLU A 12 -3.08 -13.35 12.94
N ARG A 13 -2.34 -12.23 12.98
CA ARG A 13 -2.28 -11.27 14.10
C ARG A 13 -2.75 -9.85 13.77
N PHE A 14 -2.96 -9.53 12.49
CA PHE A 14 -3.25 -8.15 12.04
C PHE A 14 -4.57 -8.00 11.30
N SER A 15 -5.45 -9.00 11.32
CA SER A 15 -6.71 -9.00 10.57
C SER A 15 -7.54 -7.72 10.82
N GLY A 16 -7.94 -7.05 9.74
CA GLY A 16 -8.84 -5.88 9.81
C GLY A 16 -8.17 -4.55 10.21
N ILE A 17 -6.87 -4.53 10.50
CA ILE A 17 -6.15 -3.28 10.78
C ILE A 17 -5.97 -2.50 9.49
N THR A 18 -6.33 -1.22 9.53
CA THR A 18 -6.08 -0.25 8.46
C THR A 18 -5.09 0.80 8.96
N SER A 19 -3.92 0.88 8.33
CA SER A 19 -2.90 1.88 8.69
C SER A 19 -2.52 2.74 7.48
N ALA A 20 -2.39 4.04 7.70
CA ALA A 20 -1.86 4.96 6.70
C ALA A 20 -0.34 5.09 6.89
N VAL A 21 0.43 4.69 5.89
CA VAL A 21 1.90 4.73 5.93
C VAL A 21 2.47 5.59 4.82
N SER A 22 3.70 6.06 5.01
CA SER A 22 4.44 6.74 3.95
C SER A 22 4.89 5.74 2.88
N TRP A 23 5.03 6.22 1.64
CA TRP A 23 5.58 5.42 0.56
C TRP A 23 6.98 4.86 0.88
N GLU A 24 7.88 5.65 1.47
CA GLU A 24 9.24 5.19 1.77
C GLU A 24 9.24 4.04 2.79
N SER A 25 8.34 4.09 3.78
CA SER A 25 8.12 2.97 4.71
C SER A 25 7.61 1.72 3.98
N CYS A 26 6.67 1.88 3.04
CA CYS A 26 6.10 0.77 2.28
C CYS A 26 7.08 0.19 1.24
N LYS A 27 7.97 1.01 0.69
CA LYS A 27 8.94 0.66 -0.36
C LYS A 27 9.85 -0.48 0.04
N LYS A 28 10.34 -0.49 1.29
CA LYS A 28 11.16 -1.59 1.84
C LYS A 28 10.42 -2.94 1.78
N ARG A 29 9.13 -2.96 2.15
CA ARG A 29 8.30 -4.17 2.09
C ARG A 29 8.00 -4.59 0.65
N LEU A 30 7.69 -3.64 -0.23
CA LEU A 30 7.40 -3.92 -1.65
C LEU A 30 8.58 -4.54 -2.41
N ARG A 31 9.82 -4.22 -2.02
CA ARG A 31 11.04 -4.83 -2.57
C ARG A 31 11.11 -6.35 -2.40
N LEU A 32 10.45 -6.90 -1.38
CA LEU A 32 10.42 -8.34 -1.15
C LEU A 32 9.57 -9.09 -2.18
N TYR A 33 8.56 -8.41 -2.74
CA TYR A 33 7.58 -9.02 -3.64
C TYR A 33 7.73 -8.59 -5.10
N PHE A 34 8.31 -7.40 -5.36
CA PHE A 34 8.40 -6.84 -6.70
C PHE A 34 9.81 -6.35 -7.00
N LYS A 35 10.36 -6.76 -8.16
CA LYS A 35 11.62 -6.24 -8.70
C LYS A 35 11.47 -4.80 -9.20
N ASN A 36 10.37 -4.48 -9.89
CA ASN A 36 10.12 -3.14 -10.44
C ASN A 36 9.15 -2.32 -9.57
N ILE A 37 9.70 -1.62 -8.58
CA ILE A 37 8.93 -0.77 -7.68
C ILE A 37 8.35 0.47 -8.41
N GLY A 38 9.04 0.97 -9.43
CA GLY A 38 8.61 2.17 -10.17
C GLY A 38 7.23 1.96 -10.79
N GLN A 39 7.01 0.80 -11.40
CA GLN A 39 5.72 0.42 -11.97
C GLN A 39 4.63 0.29 -10.90
N ILE A 40 4.94 -0.33 -9.76
CA ILE A 40 4.01 -0.44 -8.61
C ILE A 40 3.62 0.94 -8.07
N LYS A 41 4.59 1.86 -7.98
CA LYS A 41 4.34 3.25 -7.60
C LYS A 41 3.36 3.91 -8.56
N ALA A 42 3.58 3.78 -9.87
CA ALA A 42 2.71 4.36 -10.89
C ALA A 42 1.27 3.82 -10.81
N ARG A 43 1.11 2.50 -10.65
CA ARG A 43 -0.20 1.85 -10.46
C ARG A 43 -0.93 2.37 -9.23
N LEU A 44 -0.24 2.48 -8.09
CA LEU A 44 -0.83 3.10 -6.89
C LEU A 44 -1.22 4.56 -7.14
N PHE A 45 -0.40 5.34 -7.85
CA PHE A 45 -0.71 6.73 -8.19
C PHE A 45 -1.96 6.87 -9.06
N ALA A 46 -2.16 5.94 -9.99
CA ALA A 46 -3.36 5.79 -10.82
C ALA A 46 -4.61 5.38 -10.01
N GLY A 47 -4.43 5.02 -8.74
CA GLY A 47 -5.53 4.66 -7.84
C GLY A 47 -5.87 3.17 -7.86
N GLU A 48 -5.04 2.35 -8.48
CA GLU A 48 -5.19 0.89 -8.45
C GLU A 48 -4.94 0.34 -7.05
N ILE A 49 -5.58 -0.80 -6.79
CA ILE A 49 -5.39 -1.59 -5.57
C ILE A 49 -4.35 -2.65 -5.88
N ILE A 50 -3.35 -2.79 -5.01
CA ILE A 50 -2.30 -3.77 -5.15
C ILE A 50 -2.38 -4.74 -3.98
N ASP A 51 -2.58 -6.01 -4.31
CA ASP A 51 -2.57 -7.10 -3.35
C ASP A 51 -1.18 -7.70 -3.25
N ILE A 52 -0.71 -7.84 -2.02
CA ILE A 52 0.45 -8.66 -1.66
C ILE A 52 0.01 -9.75 -0.68
N PRO A 53 0.84 -10.76 -0.42
CA PRO A 53 0.59 -11.66 0.70
C PRO A 53 0.35 -10.83 1.98
N PHE A 54 -0.74 -11.16 2.68
CA PHE A 54 -1.14 -10.55 3.97
C PHE A 54 -1.67 -9.12 3.95
N VAL A 55 -1.46 -8.33 2.89
CA VAL A 55 -1.86 -6.90 2.87
C VAL A 55 -2.40 -6.50 1.50
N THR A 56 -3.42 -5.65 1.52
CA THR A 56 -3.94 -4.92 0.36
C THR A 56 -3.54 -3.45 0.48
N LEU A 57 -2.94 -2.91 -0.57
CA LEU A 57 -2.43 -1.54 -0.63
C LEU A 57 -3.29 -0.69 -1.57
N GLN A 58 -3.61 0.52 -1.12
CA GLN A 58 -4.36 1.49 -1.91
C GLN A 58 -3.80 2.90 -1.67
N LYS A 59 -3.83 3.77 -2.68
CA LYS A 59 -3.57 5.20 -2.48
C LYS A 59 -4.58 5.78 -1.49
N ASP A 60 -4.07 6.49 -0.49
CA ASP A 60 -4.93 7.22 0.44
C ASP A 60 -5.67 8.34 -0.32
N ARG A 61 -7.00 8.21 -0.41
CA ARG A 61 -7.87 9.17 -1.10
C ARG A 61 -8.31 10.33 -0.19
N ARG A 62 -8.10 10.23 1.13
CA ARG A 62 -8.50 11.27 2.10
C ARG A 62 -7.54 12.46 2.10
N VAL A 63 -6.30 12.26 1.64
CA VAL A 63 -5.35 13.36 1.40
C VAL A 63 -5.49 13.81 -0.05
N ARG A 64 -6.49 14.65 -0.34
CA ARG A 64 -6.38 15.54 -1.50
C ARG A 64 -5.27 16.52 -1.16
N TYR A 65 -4.21 16.58 -1.97
CA TYR A 65 -3.39 17.78 -1.99
C TYR A 65 -4.34 18.89 -2.46
N ILE A 66 -4.82 19.70 -1.51
CA ILE A 66 -5.43 20.98 -1.82
C ILE A 66 -4.29 21.79 -2.46
N LYS A 67 -4.51 22.17 -3.72
CA LYS A 67 -3.54 22.80 -4.60
C LYS A 67 -3.38 24.27 -4.23
#